data_AF-X1RK96-F1
#
_entry.id   AF-X1RK96-F1
#
_cell.length_a   1.000
_cell.length_b   1.000
_cell.length_c   1.000
_cell.angle_alpha   90.00
_cell.angle_beta   90.00
_cell.angle_gamma   90.00
#
_symmetry.space_group_name_H-M   'P 1'
#
loop_
_entity.id
_entity.type
_entity.pdbx_description
1 polymer ?
#
loop_
_entity_poly.entity_id
_entity_poly.type
_entity_poly.pdbx_seq_one_letter_code
_entity_poly.pdbx_strand_id
1 'polypeptide(L)'
;MLKWKRISVRAESTYEELDDTLAGMSGKNRVIKFLGATQHTALVRLRAYRDAEQFVDFDVNILTDEAPLLPMDLPLAEGQLCKVGIYNGASYALTYIIVIGYEETG
;
A
#
# COMPACT_ATOMS: atom_id res chain seq x y z
N MET A 1 -7.36 17.94 -1.64
CA MET A 1 -7.89 17.52 -0.32
C MET A 1 -7.41 16.11 -0.03
N LEU A 2 -6.99 15.82 1.22
CA LEU A 2 -6.60 14.47 1.64
C LEU A 2 -7.83 13.55 1.66
N LYS A 3 -7.70 12.39 1.03
CA LYS A 3 -8.70 11.33 0.91
C LYS A 3 -8.08 10.02 1.41
N TRP A 4 -8.94 9.11 1.89
CA TRP A 4 -8.52 7.82 2.43
C TRP A 4 -9.22 6.68 1.70
N LYS A 5 -8.46 5.63 1.36
CA LYS A 5 -8.96 4.34 0.88
C LYS A 5 -8.48 3.24 1.83
N ARG A 6 -9.27 2.19 1.97
CA ARG A 6 -8.85 0.94 2.61
C ARG A 6 -9.06 -0.22 1.65
N ILE A 7 -8.14 -1.18 1.67
CA ILE A 7 -8.24 -2.44 0.94
C ILE A 7 -7.98 -3.59 1.91
N SER A 8 -8.59 -4.75 1.65
CA SER A 8 -8.36 -5.97 2.39
C SER A 8 -7.64 -6.94 1.48
N VAL A 9 -6.43 -7.33 1.85
CA VAL A 9 -5.57 -8.20 1.04
C VAL A 9 -5.34 -9.49 1.82
N ARG A 10 -5.64 -10.64 1.20
CA ARG A 10 -5.41 -11.96 1.78
C ARG A 10 -4.34 -12.67 0.98
N ALA A 11 -3.19 -12.91 1.60
CA ALA A 11 -2.08 -13.62 0.99
C ALA A 11 -1.92 -15.02 1.60
N GLU A 12 -1.75 -16.02 0.74
CA GLU A 12 -1.39 -17.38 1.15
C GLU A 12 0.04 -17.44 1.71
N SER A 13 0.37 -18.54 2.40
CA SER A 13 1.71 -18.77 2.96
C SER A 13 2.79 -18.63 1.89
N THR A 14 3.85 -17.89 2.21
CA THR A 14 5.02 -17.62 1.33
C THR A 14 4.68 -16.96 -0.01
N TYR A 15 3.49 -16.37 -0.13
CA TYR A 15 2.99 -15.76 -1.36
C TYR A 15 2.82 -14.25 -1.19
N GLU A 16 2.83 -13.55 -2.32
CA GLU A 16 2.51 -12.13 -2.41
C GLU A 16 1.11 -11.97 -2.99
N GLU A 17 0.32 -11.09 -2.40
CA GLU A 17 -0.95 -10.65 -2.95
C GLU A 17 -0.95 -9.12 -3.04
N LEU A 18 -1.39 -8.59 -4.20
CA LEU A 18 -1.46 -7.15 -4.49
C LEU A 18 -2.86 -6.77 -4.96
N ASP A 19 -3.29 -5.55 -4.63
CA ASP A 19 -4.55 -4.99 -5.13
C ASP A 19 -4.31 -3.65 -5.86
N ASP A 20 -5.15 -3.41 -6.87
CA ASP A 20 -5.14 -2.19 -7.67
C ASP A 20 -5.68 -1.03 -6.83
N THR A 21 -4.75 -0.22 -6.34
CA THR A 21 -5.02 0.67 -5.22
C THR A 21 -5.48 2.04 -5.71
N LEU A 22 -4.70 2.66 -6.58
CA LEU A 22 -4.99 3.99 -7.10
C LEU A 22 -4.37 4.16 -8.48
N ALA A 23 -5.16 4.60 -9.45
CA ALA A 23 -4.68 4.97 -10.78
C ALA A 23 -4.59 6.49 -10.91
N GLY A 24 -3.60 6.98 -11.66
CA GLY A 24 -3.61 8.35 -12.16
C GLY A 24 -4.70 8.52 -13.23
N MET A 25 -5.38 9.67 -13.21
CA MET A 25 -6.53 9.94 -14.07
C MET A 25 -6.36 11.29 -14.77
N SER A 26 -6.85 11.38 -16.01
CA SER A 26 -6.85 12.65 -16.74
C SER A 26 -7.58 13.75 -15.97
N GLY A 27 -7.03 14.95 -15.98
CA GLY A 27 -7.57 16.11 -15.28
C GLY A 27 -7.45 16.07 -13.75
N LYS A 28 -6.89 14.99 -13.18
CA LYS A 28 -6.69 14.86 -11.73
C LYS A 28 -5.23 14.70 -11.39
N ASN A 29 -4.76 15.50 -10.44
CA ASN A 29 -3.46 15.31 -9.82
C ASN A 29 -3.63 14.49 -8.54
N ARG A 30 -3.18 13.23 -8.57
CA ARG A 30 -3.22 12.32 -7.42
C ARG A 30 -1.81 12.12 -6.89
N VAL A 31 -1.65 12.30 -5.59
CA VAL A 31 -0.38 12.06 -4.89
C VAL A 31 -0.65 11.18 -3.67
N ILE A 32 -0.07 9.99 -3.62
CA ILE A 32 -0.12 9.15 -2.42
C ILE A 32 0.80 9.76 -1.38
N LYS A 33 0.22 10.04 -0.21
CA LYS A 33 0.88 10.68 0.93
C LYS A 33 1.13 9.73 2.09
N PHE A 34 0.33 8.67 2.21
CA PHE A 34 0.48 7.70 3.28
C PHE A 34 0.13 6.29 2.81
N LEU A 35 0.92 5.32 3.27
CA LEU A 35 0.57 3.90 3.28
C LEU A 35 0.59 3.40 4.72
N GLY A 36 -0.25 2.44 5.06
CA GLY A 36 -0.22 1.83 6.38
C GLY A 36 -0.88 0.47 6.38
N ALA A 37 -0.64 -0.29 7.44
CA ALA A 37 -1.26 -1.58 7.70
C ALA A 37 -1.81 -1.61 9.11
N THR A 38 -2.95 -2.27 9.32
CA THR A 38 -3.61 -2.31 10.64
C THR A 38 -3.02 -3.35 11.61
N GLN A 39 -2.01 -4.10 11.18
CA GLN A 39 -1.36 -5.16 11.95
C GLN A 39 0.15 -5.04 11.77
N HIS A 40 0.91 -5.28 12.84
CA HIS A 40 2.35 -5.08 12.91
C HIS A 40 3.04 -6.41 13.29
N THR A 41 3.74 -7.03 12.35
CA THR A 41 4.44 -8.32 12.52
C THR A 41 5.69 -8.39 11.67
N ALA A 42 6.69 -9.14 12.12
CA ALA A 42 7.93 -9.37 11.39
C ALA A 42 7.79 -10.44 10.28
N LEU A 43 6.63 -11.12 10.20
CA LEU A 43 6.39 -12.21 9.25
C LEU A 43 5.77 -11.73 7.93
N VAL A 44 5.42 -10.45 7.82
CA VAL A 44 4.70 -9.90 6.67
C VAL A 44 5.45 -8.66 6.22
N ARG A 45 5.56 -8.48 4.90
CA ARG A 45 6.15 -7.28 4.30
C ARG A 45 5.09 -6.48 3.57
N LEU A 46 5.06 -5.17 3.80
CA LEU A 46 4.24 -4.24 3.02
C LEU A 46 4.96 -4.00 1.70
N ARG A 47 4.22 -4.08 0.60
CA ARG A 47 4.78 -3.90 -0.73
C ARG A 47 3.95 -2.96 -1.58
N ALA A 48 4.62 -2.09 -2.31
CA ALA A 48 3.96 -1.19 -3.25
C ALA A 48 4.75 -1.06 -4.55
N TYR A 49 3.98 -0.98 -5.64
CA TYR A 49 4.45 -0.95 -7.01
C TYR A 49 3.82 0.20 -7.77
N ARG A 50 4.58 0.80 -8.69
CA ARG A 50 4.06 1.73 -9.70
C ARG A 50 4.52 1.22 -11.06
N ASP A 51 3.58 0.89 -11.93
CA ASP A 51 3.86 0.41 -13.29
C ASP A 51 4.89 -0.74 -13.34
N ALA A 52 4.78 -1.68 -12.39
CA ALA A 52 5.67 -2.83 -12.15
C ALA A 52 7.00 -2.56 -11.43
N GLU A 53 7.39 -1.31 -11.18
CA GLU A 53 8.55 -1.00 -10.34
C GLU A 53 8.18 -1.08 -8.85
N GLN A 54 8.87 -1.93 -8.09
CA GLN A 54 8.74 -1.99 -6.63
C GLN A 54 9.54 -0.86 -6.00
N PHE A 55 8.87 -0.02 -5.20
CA PHE A 55 9.52 1.08 -4.47
C PHE A 55 9.30 1.02 -2.96
N VAL A 56 8.46 0.08 -2.49
CA VAL A 56 8.26 -0.25 -1.07
C VAL A 56 8.39 -1.76 -0.92
N ASP A 57 9.29 -2.19 -0.05
CA ASP A 57 9.41 -3.57 0.46
C ASP A 57 10.08 -3.54 1.84
N PHE A 58 9.28 -3.64 2.90
CA PHE A 58 9.79 -3.68 4.28
C PHE A 58 8.82 -4.42 5.19
N ASP A 59 9.33 -4.96 6.30
CA ASP A 59 8.53 -5.71 7.28
C ASP A 59 7.50 -4.80 7.97
N VAL A 60 6.24 -5.23 8.06
CA VAL A 60 5.15 -4.37 8.56
C VAL A 60 5.27 -4.03 10.05
N ASN A 61 6.15 -4.71 10.80
CA ASN A 61 6.50 -4.38 12.19
C ASN A 61 7.33 -3.09 12.34
N ILE A 62 7.84 -2.53 11.24
CA ILE A 62 8.47 -1.20 11.26
C ILE A 62 7.40 -0.12 11.50
N LEU A 63 6.17 -0.36 11.07
CA LEU A 63 5.02 0.43 11.49
C LEU A 63 4.63 0.01 12.91
N THR A 64 4.30 0.98 13.75
CA THR A 64 3.85 0.74 15.13
C THR A 64 2.51 1.39 15.40
N ASP A 65 1.88 1.09 16.54
CA ASP A 65 0.63 1.73 16.93
C ASP A 65 0.80 3.26 17.08
N GLU A 66 1.98 3.73 17.48
CA GLU A 66 2.33 5.16 17.56
C GLU A 66 2.70 5.78 16.22
N ALA A 67 3.20 4.98 15.27
CA ALA A 67 3.57 5.40 13.93
C ALA A 67 3.03 4.42 12.87
N PRO A 68 1.69 4.36 12.66
CA PRO A 68 1.08 3.31 11.84
C PRO A 68 1.11 3.63 10.33
N LEU A 69 1.65 4.80 9.96
CA LEU A 69 1.65 5.32 8.61
C LEU A 69 3.07 5.57 8.14
N LEU A 70 3.42 5.00 6.99
CA LEU A 70 4.56 5.37 6.19
C LEU A 70 4.23 6.66 5.41
N PRO A 71 4.93 7.78 5.65
CA PRO A 71 4.81 8.98 4.83
C PRO A 71 5.38 8.74 3.42
N MET A 72 4.69 9.27 2.42
CA MET A 72 4.98 9.09 1.00
C MET A 72 4.90 10.43 0.27
N ASP A 73 5.55 10.52 -0.88
CA ASP A 73 5.31 11.58 -1.87
C ASP A 73 5.34 10.99 -3.28
N LEU A 74 4.31 10.19 -3.60
CA LEU A 74 4.24 9.47 -4.87
C LEU A 74 3.17 10.08 -5.78
N PRO A 75 3.54 10.92 -6.74
CA PRO A 75 2.62 11.39 -7.77
C PRO A 75 2.28 10.26 -8.74
N LEU A 76 1.02 10.24 -9.20
CA LEU A 76 0.53 9.33 -10.22
C LEU A 76 0.09 10.13 -11.46
N ALA A 77 0.85 10.00 -12.54
CA ALA A 77 0.49 10.55 -13.84
C ALA A 77 -0.64 9.73 -14.49
N GLU A 78 -1.31 10.33 -15.48
CA GLU A 78 -2.35 9.64 -16.25
C GLU A 78 -1.83 8.33 -16.84
N GLY A 79 -2.59 7.25 -16.64
CA GLY A 79 -2.22 5.90 -17.10
C GLY A 79 -1.37 5.11 -16.10
N GLN A 80 -0.79 5.76 -15.08
CA GLN A 80 -0.03 5.04 -14.05
C GLN A 80 -0.95 4.34 -13.06
N LEU A 81 -0.54 3.17 -12.60
CA LEU A 81 -1.25 2.39 -11.60
C LEU A 81 -0.35 2.08 -10.41
N CYS A 82 -0.80 2.47 -9.22
CA CYS A 82 -0.22 2.02 -7.98
C CYS A 82 -0.95 0.77 -7.48
N LYS A 83 -0.17 -0.29 -7.24
CA LYS A 83 -0.61 -1.51 -6.57
C LYS A 83 0.03 -1.59 -5.19
N VAL A 84 -0.75 -2.00 -4.20
CA VAL A 84 -0.27 -2.17 -2.83
C VAL A 84 -0.79 -3.49 -2.31
N GLY A 85 0.02 -4.17 -1.52
CA GLY A 85 -0.35 -5.44 -0.93
C GLY A 85 0.67 -5.92 0.08
N ILE A 86 0.68 -7.23 0.30
CA ILE A 86 1.58 -7.85 1.26
C ILE A 86 2.26 -9.07 0.68
N TYR A 87 3.50 -9.28 1.08
CA TYR A 87 4.13 -10.59 1.05
C TYR A 87 3.96 -11.26 2.42
N ASN A 88 3.38 -12.45 2.43
CA ASN A 88 3.18 -13.24 3.64
C ASN A 88 4.30 -14.26 3.80
N GLY A 89 5.23 -14.01 4.73
CA GLY A 89 6.29 -14.95 5.11
C GLY A 89 5.89 -15.95 6.21
N ALA A 90 4.66 -15.91 6.71
CA ALA A 90 4.16 -16.90 7.67
C ALA A 90 3.80 -18.23 6.98
N SER A 91 3.66 -19.29 7.78
CA SER A 91 3.31 -20.65 7.32
C SER A 91 1.80 -20.89 7.13
N TYR A 92 0.99 -19.83 7.19
CA TYR A 92 -0.47 -19.88 7.06
C TYR A 92 -0.98 -18.60 6.39
N ALA A 93 -2.18 -18.66 5.83
CA ALA A 93 -2.79 -17.51 5.17
C ALA A 93 -3.08 -16.37 6.16
N LEU A 94 -2.84 -15.14 5.72
CA LEU A 94 -3.07 -13.94 6.51
C LEU A 94 -3.88 -12.92 5.71
N THR A 95 -4.75 -12.20 6.41
CA THR A 95 -5.53 -11.09 5.85
C THR A 95 -5.11 -9.79 6.52
N TYR A 96 -4.72 -8.81 5.72
CA TYR A 96 -4.28 -7.49 6.15
C TYR A 96 -5.22 -6.42 5.61
N ILE A 97 -5.52 -5.43 6.45
CA ILE A 97 -6.14 -4.19 5.99
C ILE A 97 -5.02 -3.19 5.74
N ILE A 98 -4.95 -2.70 4.51
CA ILE A 98 -4.02 -1.67 4.09
C ILE A 98 -4.79 -0.36 3.93
N VAL A 99 -4.23 0.71 4.47
CA VAL A 99 -4.80 2.06 4.39
C VAL A 99 -3.92 2.93 3.50
N ILE A 100 -4.57 3.74 2.66
CA ILE A 100 -3.91 4.62 1.70
C ILE A 100 -4.48 6.02 1.85
N GLY A 101 -3.62 6.96 2.21
CA GLY A 101 -3.91 8.39 2.22
C GLY A 101 -3.37 9.01 0.94
N TYR A 102 -4.22 9.72 0.20
CA TYR A 102 -3.81 10.40 -1.04
C TYR A 102 -4.47 11.77 -1.16
N GLU A 103 -3.76 12.72 -1.74
CA GLU A 103 -4.33 13.99 -2.14
C GLU A 103 -4.84 13.92 -3.56
N GLU A 104 -5.99 14.56 -3.81
CA GLU A 104 -6.52 14.78 -5.14
C GLU A 104 -6.87 16.26 -5.30
N THR A 105 -6.44 16.84 -6.43
CA THR A 105 -6.79 18.18 -6.91
C THR A 105 -7.06 18.13 -8.42
N GLY A 106 -7.88 19.06 -8.94
CA GLY A 106 -8.46 18.99 -10.28
C GLY A 106 -9.92 18.59 -10.18
#